data_AF-A0A446CDD1-F1
#
_entry.id   AF-A0A446CDD1-F1
#
_cell.length_a   1.000
_cell.length_b   1.000
_cell.length_c   1.000
_cell.angle_alpha   90.00
_cell.angle_beta   90.00
_cell.angle_gamma   90.00
#
_symmetry.space_group_name_H-M   'P 1'
#
loop_
_entity.id
_entity.type
_entity.pdbx_description
1 polymer ?
#
loop_
_entity_poly.entity_id
_entity_poly.type
_entity_poly.pdbx_seq_one_letter_code
_entity_poly.pdbx_strand_id
1 'polypeptide(L)'
;MLKLRNCSISAPAGKRLKNICYITNRITGHSTYVGNVCINRFIGIDTGNLFDGLKRIANDPYANANLDVIEHGRKMGYIYDSENKFLVSTRLKRKLSDKQLKWKRKINRRITEQISVQRRTRT
;
A
#
# COMPACT_ATOMS: atom_id res chain seq x y z
N MET A 1 -14.66 10.21 10.72
CA MET A 1 -14.06 9.29 9.71
C MET A 1 -12.79 8.66 10.28
N LEU A 2 -12.74 7.33 10.42
CA LEU A 2 -11.62 6.58 11.01
C LEU A 2 -10.37 6.68 10.13
N LYS A 3 -9.17 6.82 10.72
CA LYS A 3 -7.90 6.73 9.98
C LYS A 3 -7.21 5.42 10.34
N LEU A 4 -6.89 4.63 9.33
CA LEU A 4 -5.87 3.59 9.43
C LEU A 4 -4.52 4.30 9.44
N ARG A 5 -3.75 4.17 10.52
CA ARG A 5 -2.33 4.54 10.55
C ARG A 5 -1.55 3.29 10.92
N ASN A 6 -0.50 3.01 10.16
CA ASN A 6 0.57 2.06 10.45
C ASN A 6 0.09 0.67 10.94
N CYS A 7 0.04 -0.29 10.02
CA CYS A 7 0.00 -1.68 10.41
C CYS A 7 1.44 -2.10 10.78
N SER A 8 1.77 -1.98 12.07
CA SER A 8 3.09 -2.34 12.61
C SER A 8 3.06 -3.76 13.17
N ILE A 9 4.01 -4.59 12.72
CA ILE A 9 4.23 -5.91 13.27
C ILE A 9 4.98 -5.73 14.60
N SER A 10 4.28 -5.86 15.72
CA SER A 10 4.91 -6.04 17.03
C SER A 10 4.27 -7.25 17.70
N ALA A 11 5.11 -8.19 18.13
CA ALA A 11 4.71 -9.43 18.76
C ALA A 11 5.25 -9.46 20.19
N PRO A 12 4.39 -9.53 21.22
CA PRO A 12 4.77 -10.09 22.50
C PRO A 12 4.47 -11.59 22.50
N ALA A 13 5.50 -12.39 22.80
CA ALA A 13 5.45 -13.80 23.18
C ALA A 13 4.72 -14.79 22.24
N GLY A 14 5.51 -15.54 21.47
CA GLY A 14 5.26 -16.97 21.18
C GLY A 14 4.13 -17.38 20.23
N LYS A 15 3.25 -16.48 19.77
CA LYS A 15 2.23 -16.79 18.75
C LYS A 15 2.44 -15.99 17.47
N ARG A 16 2.36 -16.67 16.31
CA ARG A 16 2.26 -16.03 14.97
C ARG A 16 0.94 -15.26 14.87
N LEU A 17 0.93 -14.01 15.30
CA LEU A 17 -0.19 -13.11 15.06
C LEU A 17 -0.09 -12.59 13.61
N LYS A 18 -1.05 -13.01 12.76
CA LYS A 18 -1.22 -12.47 11.42
C LYS A 18 -1.73 -11.02 11.54
N ASN A 19 -0.80 -10.06 11.50
CA ASN A 19 -1.00 -8.63 11.26
C ASN A 19 -2.02 -7.94 12.20
N ILE A 20 -1.52 -7.33 13.28
CA ILE A 20 -2.28 -6.37 14.10
C ILE A 20 -2.15 -4.99 13.45
N CYS A 21 -3.26 -4.32 13.19
CA CYS A 21 -3.27 -2.94 12.73
C CYS A 21 -3.85 -2.02 13.83
N TYR A 22 -3.45 -0.75 13.80
CA TYR A 22 -3.86 0.27 14.74
C TYR A 22 -4.90 1.19 14.09
N ILE A 23 -6.06 1.36 14.73
CA ILE A 23 -7.09 2.29 14.28
C ILE A 23 -7.18 3.44 15.27
N THR A 24 -7.27 4.67 14.74
CA THR A 24 -7.63 5.86 15.53
C THR A 24 -8.93 6.46 15.01
N ASN A 25 -9.89 6.66 15.92
CA ASN A 25 -11.05 7.49 15.69
C ASN A 25 -10.61 8.97 15.69
N ARG A 26 -10.76 9.67 14.57
CA ARG A 26 -10.37 11.09 14.48
C ARG A 26 -11.33 12.06 15.17
N ILE A 27 -12.55 11.64 15.46
CA ILE A 27 -13.56 12.46 16.13
C ILE A 27 -13.33 12.43 17.64
N THR A 28 -13.10 11.24 18.20
CA THR A 28 -12.92 11.05 19.65
C THR A 28 -11.46 10.95 20.08
N GLY A 29 -10.51 10.78 19.15
CA GLY A 29 -9.09 10.54 19.44
C GLY A 29 -8.76 9.12 19.94
N HIS A 30 -9.77 8.31 20.26
CA HIS A 30 -9.58 6.97 20.82
C HIS A 30 -8.91 6.05 19.79
N SER A 31 -8.04 5.18 20.27
CA SER A 31 -7.34 4.22 19.44
C SER A 31 -7.41 2.81 19.98
N THR A 32 -7.36 1.81 19.09
CA THR A 32 -7.37 0.40 19.47
C THR A 32 -6.57 -0.45 18.48
N TYR A 33 -6.16 -1.62 18.94
CA TYR A 33 -5.52 -2.65 18.14
C TYR A 33 -6.56 -3.62 17.60
N VAL A 34 -6.49 -3.92 16.31
CA VAL A 34 -7.42 -4.82 15.62
C VAL A 34 -6.68 -5.72 14.67
N GLY A 35 -7.08 -6.99 14.63
CA GLY A 35 -6.62 -7.91 13.61
C GLY A 35 -7.18 -7.54 12.24
N ASN A 36 -6.44 -7.88 11.17
CA ASN A 36 -6.84 -7.65 9.78
C ASN A 36 -8.27 -8.13 9.45
N VAL A 37 -8.68 -9.27 10.01
CA VAL A 37 -10.04 -9.83 9.82
C VAL A 37 -11.12 -8.88 10.37
N CYS A 38 -10.87 -8.26 11.53
CA CYS A 38 -11.81 -7.34 12.15
C CYS A 38 -11.88 -6.02 11.36
N ILE A 39 -10.76 -5.53 10.83
CA ILE A 39 -10.74 -4.33 9.97
C ILE A 39 -11.55 -4.52 8.68
N ASN A 40 -11.37 -5.65 8.01
CA ASN A 40 -12.11 -5.94 6.78
C ASN A 40 -13.63 -5.99 7.05
N ARG A 41 -14.05 -6.53 8.21
CA ARG A 41 -15.45 -6.56 8.64
C ARG A 41 -16.01 -5.20 9.10
N PHE A 42 -15.20 -4.38 9.79
CA PHE A 42 -15.68 -3.12 10.39
C PHE A 42 -15.67 -1.93 9.43
N ILE A 43 -14.68 -1.87 8.52
CA ILE A 43 -14.48 -0.72 7.63
C ILE A 43 -15.01 -1.03 6.21
N GLY A 44 -15.33 -2.29 5.91
CA GLY A 44 -15.78 -2.71 4.58
C GLY A 44 -14.73 -2.50 3.49
N ILE A 45 -13.46 -2.31 3.87
CA ILE A 45 -12.34 -2.18 2.96
C ILE A 45 -11.66 -3.55 2.94
N ASP A 46 -11.72 -4.26 1.82
CA ASP A 46 -10.86 -5.41 1.60
C ASP A 46 -9.43 -4.91 1.42
N THR A 47 -8.70 -4.84 2.53
CA THR A 47 -7.32 -4.37 2.56
C THR A 47 -6.30 -5.49 2.38
N GLY A 48 -6.76 -6.76 2.32
CA GLY A 48 -5.87 -7.91 2.35
C GLY A 48 -4.84 -7.87 1.22
N ASN A 49 -5.32 -7.71 -0.02
CA ASN A 49 -4.46 -7.69 -1.19
C ASN A 49 -3.60 -6.40 -1.25
N LEU A 50 -4.09 -5.26 -0.74
CA LEU A 50 -3.29 -4.03 -0.67
C LEU A 50 -2.04 -4.20 0.20
N PHE A 51 -2.21 -4.67 1.43
CA PHE A 51 -1.09 -4.79 2.38
C PHE A 51 -0.08 -5.86 1.94
N ASP A 52 -0.56 -7.00 1.44
CA ASP A 52 0.32 -8.04 0.89
C ASP A 52 1.10 -7.52 -0.33
N GLY A 53 0.45 -6.72 -1.17
CA GLY A 53 1.06 -6.03 -2.29
C GLY A 53 2.17 -5.05 -1.87
N LEU A 54 1.88 -4.18 -0.89
CA LEU A 54 2.83 -3.22 -0.35
C LEU A 54 4.04 -3.91 0.28
N LYS A 55 3.80 -4.94 1.10
CA LYS A 55 4.86 -5.72 1.74
C LYS A 55 5.78 -6.37 0.71
N ARG A 56 5.20 -6.91 -0.36
CA ARG A 56 5.95 -7.54 -1.45
C ARG A 56 6.86 -6.53 -2.17
N ILE A 57 6.36 -5.36 -2.56
CA ILE A 57 7.20 -4.37 -3.26
C ILE A 57 8.20 -3.65 -2.34
N ALA A 58 7.95 -3.64 -1.03
CA ALA A 58 8.91 -3.15 -0.04
C ALA A 58 10.08 -4.12 0.16
N ASN A 59 9.82 -5.43 0.13
CA ASN A 59 10.85 -6.45 0.25
C ASN A 59 11.60 -6.70 -1.05
N ASP A 60 10.92 -6.63 -2.19
CA ASP A 60 11.50 -6.75 -3.53
C ASP A 60 11.10 -5.53 -4.38
N PRO A 61 12.02 -4.57 -4.59
CA PRO A 61 11.73 -3.36 -5.36
C PRO A 61 11.44 -3.64 -6.85
N TYR A 62 11.73 -4.85 -7.34
CA TYR A 62 11.44 -5.28 -8.71
C TYR A 62 10.17 -6.11 -8.83
N ALA A 63 9.46 -6.38 -7.73
CA ALA A 63 8.21 -7.11 -7.77
C ALA A 63 7.11 -6.34 -8.55
N ASN A 64 6.16 -7.09 -9.10
CA ASN A 64 4.95 -6.49 -9.70
C ASN A 64 3.99 -6.06 -8.59
N ALA A 65 3.67 -4.77 -8.56
CA ALA A 65 2.56 -4.25 -7.75
C ALA A 65 1.23 -4.87 -8.25
N ASN A 66 0.35 -5.23 -7.32
CA ASN A 66 -1.03 -5.63 -7.67
C ASN A 66 -1.89 -4.37 -7.93
N LEU A 67 -3.10 -4.60 -8.41
CA LEU A 67 -4.05 -3.54 -8.72
C LEU A 67 -4.32 -2.61 -7.54
N ASP A 68 -4.46 -3.16 -6.33
CA ASP A 68 -4.80 -2.36 -5.16
C ASP A 68 -3.67 -1.40 -4.78
N VAL A 69 -2.42 -1.85 -4.85
CA VAL A 69 -1.24 -0.99 -4.66
C VAL A 69 -1.17 0.11 -5.71
N ILE A 70 -1.44 -0.23 -6.98
CA ILE A 70 -1.43 0.73 -8.09
C ILE A 70 -2.50 1.81 -7.86
N GLU A 71 -3.73 1.40 -7.54
CA GLU A 71 -4.84 2.31 -7.30
C GLU A 71 -4.61 3.15 -6.03
N HIS A 72 -4.03 2.56 -4.99
CA HIS A 72 -3.61 3.30 -3.80
C HIS A 72 -2.58 4.38 -4.13
N GLY A 73 -1.51 4.01 -4.87
CA GLY A 73 -0.47 4.95 -5.29
C GLY A 73 -1.03 6.10 -6.13
N ARG A 74 -1.99 5.82 -7.01
CA ARG A 74 -2.69 6.83 -7.81
C ARG A 74 -3.50 7.78 -6.93
N LYS A 75 -4.36 7.25 -6.03
CA LYS A 75 -5.19 8.04 -5.11
C LYS A 75 -4.37 8.93 -4.17
N MET A 76 -3.20 8.46 -3.75
CA MET A 76 -2.32 9.21 -2.86
C MET A 76 -1.38 10.19 -3.60
N GLY A 77 -1.37 10.18 -4.93
CA GLY A 77 -0.53 11.06 -5.75
C GLY A 77 0.94 10.64 -5.81
N TYR A 78 1.26 9.36 -5.54
CA TYR A 78 2.63 8.83 -5.56
C TYR A 78 3.13 8.49 -6.97
N ILE A 79 2.22 8.32 -7.92
CA ILE A 79 2.51 7.94 -9.31
C ILE A 79 1.83 8.87 -10.30
N TYR A 80 2.45 9.07 -11.46
CA TYR A 80 1.84 9.81 -12.57
C TYR A 80 0.85 8.94 -13.36
N ASP A 81 -0.02 9.55 -14.18
CA ASP A 81 -0.98 8.81 -15.01
C ASP A 81 -0.32 7.89 -16.03
N SER A 82 0.81 8.30 -16.60
CA SER A 82 1.61 7.45 -17.49
C SER A 82 2.17 6.22 -16.77
N GLU A 83 2.56 6.39 -15.51
CA GLU A 83 3.07 5.32 -14.65
C GLU A 83 1.97 4.37 -14.20
N ASN A 84 0.77 4.89 -13.94
CA ASN A 84 -0.42 4.08 -13.71
C ASN A 84 -0.71 3.17 -14.91
N LYS A 85 -0.77 3.73 -16.12
CA LYS A 85 -0.96 2.95 -17.37
C LYS A 85 0.15 1.89 -17.57
N PHE A 86 1.40 2.26 -17.29
CA PHE A 86 2.53 1.34 -17.34
C PHE A 86 2.38 0.18 -16.35
N LEU A 87 2.07 0.44 -15.07
CA LEU A 87 1.94 -0.60 -14.06
C LEU A 87 0.74 -1.52 -14.36
N VAL A 88 -0.41 -0.96 -14.76
CA VAL A 88 -1.60 -1.75 -15.12
C VAL A 88 -1.30 -2.70 -16.28
N SER A 89 -0.64 -2.21 -17.34
CA SER A 89 -0.32 -3.01 -18.53
C SER A 89 0.81 -4.03 -18.32
N THR A 90 1.66 -3.84 -17.31
CA THR A 90 2.81 -4.71 -17.04
C THR A 90 2.64 -5.68 -15.87
N ARG A 91 1.60 -5.51 -15.04
CA ARG A 91 1.41 -6.31 -13.80
C ARG A 91 1.39 -7.83 -14.01
N LEU A 92 0.90 -8.31 -15.16
CA LEU A 92 0.81 -9.74 -15.51
C LEU A 92 1.98 -10.22 -16.38
N LYS A 93 2.87 -9.32 -16.82
CA LYS A 93 4.00 -9.70 -17.67
C LYS A 93 5.05 -10.43 -16.84
N ARG A 94 5.50 -11.59 -17.36
CA ARG A 94 6.56 -12.41 -16.74
C ARG A 94 7.95 -11.79 -16.89
N LYS A 95 8.21 -11.10 -18.00
CA LYS A 95 9.50 -10.49 -18.33
C LYS A 95 9.29 -9.03 -18.71
N LEU A 96 10.16 -8.15 -18.20
CA LEU A 96 10.25 -6.74 -18.55
C LEU A 96 11.68 -6.46 -19.02
N SER A 97 11.85 -5.46 -19.88
CA SER A 97 13.19 -5.01 -20.25
C SER A 97 13.89 -4.34 -19.07
N ASP A 98 15.22 -4.26 -19.09
CA ASP A 98 15.99 -3.62 -18.02
C ASP A 98 15.59 -2.15 -17.79
N LYS A 99 15.26 -1.44 -18.88
CA LYS A 99 14.74 -0.06 -18.81
C LYS A 99 13.39 -0.02 -18.06
N GLN A 100 12.49 -0.96 -18.35
CA GLN A 100 11.20 -1.07 -17.68
C GLN A 100 11.37 -1.49 -16.20
N LEU A 101 12.29 -2.39 -15.88
CA LEU A 101 12.60 -2.79 -14.50
C LEU A 101 13.14 -1.62 -13.68
N LYS A 102 14.07 -0.83 -14.23
CA LYS A 102 14.59 0.37 -13.58
C LYS A 102 13.50 1.41 -13.32
N TRP A 103 12.61 1.62 -14.30
CA TRP A 103 11.49 2.54 -14.13
C TRP A 103 10.50 2.04 -13.07
N LYS A 104 10.12 0.75 -13.11
CA LYS A 104 9.27 0.12 -12.11
C LYS A 104 9.85 0.24 -10.70
N ARG A 105 11.15 -0.01 -10.53
CA ARG A 105 11.85 0.19 -9.25
C ARG A 105 11.70 1.62 -8.72
N LYS A 106 11.86 2.64 -9.59
CA LYS A 106 11.67 4.04 -9.20
C LYS A 106 10.24 4.34 -8.76
N ILE A 107 9.26 3.74 -9.44
CA ILE A 107 7.84 3.89 -9.08
C ILE A 107 7.55 3.20 -7.74
N ASN A 108 7.95 1.93 -7.58
CA ASN A 108 7.78 1.16 -6.36
C ASN A 108 8.38 1.89 -5.16
N ARG A 109 9.60 2.44 -5.30
CA ARG A 109 10.26 3.22 -4.26
C ARG A 109 9.42 4.41 -3.80
N ARG A 110 8.85 5.18 -4.73
CA ARG A 110 7.98 6.32 -4.37
C ARG A 110 6.72 5.89 -3.64
N ILE A 111 6.11 4.77 -4.04
CA ILE A 111 4.93 4.22 -3.36
C ILE A 111 5.28 3.82 -1.92
N THR A 112 6.40 3.11 -1.72
CA THR A 112 6.81 2.63 -0.39
C THR A 112 7.29 3.76 0.53
N GLU A 113 7.98 4.76 -0.03
CA GLU A 113 8.44 5.95 0.70
C GLU A 113 7.36 7.04 0.82
N GLN A 114 6.16 6.81 0.27
CA GLN A 114 5.02 7.74 0.31
C GLN A 114 5.33 9.12 -0.28
N ILE A 115 6.15 9.17 -1.32
CA ILE A 115 6.58 10.41 -1.97
C ILE A 115 5.52 10.87 -2.96
N SER A 116 4.86 11.99 -2.65
CA SER A 116 3.89 12.63 -3.55
C SER A 116 4.59 13.33 -4.72
N VAL A 117 4.15 13.05 -5.94
CA VAL A 117 4.61 13.71 -7.17
C VAL A 117 3.57 14.63 -7.79
N GLN A 118 2.32 14.56 -7.33
CA GLN A 118 1.29 15.54 -7.66
C GLN A 118 1.32 16.68 -6.64
N ARG A 119 1.34 17.93 -7.10
CA ARG A 119 1.00 19.07 -6.24
C ARG A 119 -0.46 18.92 -5.88
N ARG A 120 -0.78 18.81 -4.59
CA ARG A 120 -2.17 18.98 -4.14
C ARG A 120 -2.53 20.43 -4.44
N THR A 121 -3.24 20.69 -5.52
CA THR A 121 -3.94 21.94 -5.71
C THR A 121 -4.89 22.06 -4.53
N ARG A 122 -4.59 22.97 -3.58
CA ARG A 122 -5.54 23.38 -2.55
C ARG A 122 -6.56 24.25 -3.28
N THR A 123 -7.66 23.66 -3.71
CA THR A 123 -8.93 24.37 -3.89
C THR A 123 -9.70 24.34 -2.59
#